data_AF-T2MIG1-F1
#
_entry.id   AF-T2MIG1-F1
#
_cell.length_a   1.000
_cell.length_b   1.000
_cell.length_c   1.000
_cell.angle_alpha   90.00
_cell.angle_beta   90.00
_cell.angle_gamma   90.00
#
_symmetry.space_group_name_H-M   'P 1'
#
loop_
_entity.id
_entity.type
_entity.pdbx_description
1 polymer ?
#
loop_
_entity_poly.entity_id
_entity_poly.type
_entity_poly.pdbx_seq_one_letter_code
_entity_poly.pdbx_strand_id
1 'polypeptide(L)'
;FNEGLNLLKDFLLNIPHKSLGRGETSVVAEKLLSIILKRTGDSNSRLRVAISDAVIEISLFPVLKIIGTLPDIIVKLVKKKKNLSWRLLKSQLKIMEALIKSLGLNTSGGFSTEQVMSILTVSLEHPNNEVREASLSCFFEAYHYVKDIRSYLPPDNPSSRKNPLYNKIFDMLEKADESLEMKQNVKVLTKEAISQCSGAVKALSIGLEDEYISKMCVFCGNSENDLDIHYWKSCFMLKPCDICCQVVEICGMNKHLVEACEDKKNYQTCGKCHLSVKCTDFRQHLEQCKDLLKSDQVVCPLCFCVVIDNEQNWIEHLKNLCPPNIFRLKVAK
;
A
#
# COMPACT_ATOMS: atom_id res chain seq x y z
N PHE A 1 -25.35 -27.35 3.11
CA PHE A 1 -24.30 -26.77 2.23
C PHE A 1 -23.08 -26.37 3.04
N ASN A 2 -23.22 -25.50 4.05
CA ASN A 2 -22.12 -25.12 4.96
C ASN A 2 -21.44 -26.34 5.61
N GLU A 3 -22.21 -27.31 6.10
CA GLU A 3 -21.65 -28.59 6.61
C GLU A 3 -20.78 -29.35 5.60
N GLY A 4 -21.18 -29.36 4.32
CA GLY A 4 -20.40 -29.99 3.26
C GLY A 4 -19.13 -29.22 2.90
N LEU A 5 -19.16 -27.88 3.00
CA LEU A 5 -17.97 -27.05 2.86
C LEU A 5 -17.02 -27.22 4.04
N ASN A 6 -17.54 -27.28 5.26
CA ASN A 6 -16.73 -27.51 6.46
C ASN A 6 -16.07 -28.89 6.40
N LEU A 7 -16.83 -29.93 6.05
CA LEU A 7 -16.28 -31.27 5.85
C LEU A 7 -15.19 -31.29 4.77
N LEU A 8 -15.36 -30.53 3.69
CA LEU A 8 -14.33 -30.39 2.65
C LEU A 8 -13.09 -29.67 3.17
N LYS A 9 -13.26 -28.56 3.89
CA LYS A 9 -12.15 -27.83 4.50
C LYS A 9 -11.39 -28.73 5.46
N ASP A 10 -12.10 -29.43 6.33
CA ASP A 10 -11.53 -30.40 7.27
C ASP A 10 -10.82 -31.53 6.52
N PHE A 11 -11.41 -32.05 5.43
CA PHE A 11 -10.77 -33.06 4.60
C PHE A 11 -9.48 -32.54 3.95
N LEU A 12 -9.46 -31.30 3.44
CA LEU A 12 -8.30 -30.69 2.80
C LEU A 12 -7.19 -30.29 3.79
N LEU A 13 -7.56 -29.86 5.00
CA LEU A 13 -6.65 -29.55 6.10
C LEU A 13 -6.06 -30.82 6.72
N ASN A 14 -6.85 -31.89 6.79
CA ASN A 14 -6.47 -33.17 7.39
C ASN A 14 -6.12 -34.24 6.34
N ILE A 15 -5.85 -33.85 5.08
CA ILE A 15 -5.21 -34.76 4.12
C ILE A 15 -3.98 -35.28 4.86
N PRO A 16 -3.86 -36.61 5.09
CA PRO A 16 -2.73 -37.11 5.82
C PRO A 16 -1.52 -36.76 4.97
N HIS A 17 -0.72 -35.79 5.43
CA HIS A 17 0.51 -35.35 4.76
C HIS A 17 1.48 -36.52 4.47
N LYS A 18 1.20 -37.70 5.05
CA LYS A 18 1.93 -38.94 4.93
C LYS A 18 1.36 -39.95 3.90
N SER A 19 0.16 -39.76 3.32
CA SER A 19 -0.48 -40.80 2.48
C SER A 19 -0.83 -40.38 1.05
N LEU A 20 -0.93 -39.08 0.74
CA LEU A 20 -1.24 -38.60 -0.62
C LEU A 20 -0.08 -37.77 -1.15
N GLY A 21 0.43 -38.13 -2.32
CA GLY A 21 1.44 -37.35 -3.02
C GLY A 21 0.87 -36.06 -3.62
N ARG A 22 1.78 -35.22 -4.13
CA ARG A 22 1.42 -33.95 -4.78
C ARG A 22 0.48 -34.18 -5.99
N GLY A 23 0.70 -35.26 -6.73
CA GLY A 23 -0.10 -35.62 -7.90
C GLY A 23 -1.55 -35.99 -7.54
N GLU A 24 -1.75 -36.89 -6.57
CA GLU A 24 -3.10 -37.26 -6.14
C GLU A 24 -3.85 -36.07 -5.53
N THR A 25 -3.14 -35.27 -4.72
CA THR A 25 -3.72 -34.04 -4.13
C THR A 25 -4.19 -33.07 -5.22
N SER A 26 -3.40 -32.89 -6.29
CA SER A 26 -3.76 -32.07 -7.44
C SER A 26 -5.04 -32.57 -8.13
N VAL A 27 -5.14 -33.88 -8.38
CA VAL A 27 -6.31 -34.51 -9.03
C VAL A 27 -7.58 -34.36 -8.17
N VAL A 28 -7.47 -34.58 -6.86
CA VAL A 28 -8.58 -34.44 -5.93
C VAL A 28 -9.04 -32.98 -5.87
N ALA A 29 -8.10 -32.03 -5.75
CA ALA A 29 -8.38 -30.61 -5.76
C ALA A 29 -9.05 -30.17 -7.09
N GLU A 30 -8.54 -30.62 -8.24
CA GLU A 30 -9.12 -30.29 -9.54
C GLU A 30 -10.59 -30.73 -9.65
N LYS A 31 -10.91 -31.96 -9.21
CA LYS A 31 -12.29 -32.47 -9.22
C LYS A 31 -13.20 -31.66 -8.29
N LEU A 32 -12.77 -31.43 -7.04
CA LEU A 32 -13.60 -30.78 -6.02
C LEU A 32 -13.81 -29.29 -6.34
N LEU A 33 -12.74 -28.55 -6.64
CA LEU A 33 -12.82 -27.13 -6.97
C LEU A 33 -13.63 -26.90 -8.26
N SER A 34 -13.51 -27.78 -9.27
CA SER A 34 -14.34 -27.69 -10.48
C SER A 34 -15.85 -27.80 -10.21
N ILE A 35 -16.26 -28.61 -9.22
CA ILE A 35 -17.66 -28.75 -8.82
C ILE A 35 -18.13 -27.50 -8.08
N ILE A 36 -17.33 -27.02 -7.14
CA ILE A 36 -17.68 -25.90 -6.26
C ILE A 36 -17.70 -24.59 -7.03
N LEU A 37 -16.73 -24.35 -7.93
CA LEU A 37 -16.69 -23.16 -8.76
C LEU A 37 -17.93 -23.00 -9.63
N LYS A 38 -18.50 -24.10 -10.15
CA LYS A 38 -19.77 -24.03 -10.91
C LYS A 38 -20.92 -23.51 -10.05
N ARG A 39 -20.90 -23.76 -8.74
CA ARG A 39 -21.90 -23.27 -7.77
C ARG A 39 -21.72 -21.78 -7.43
N THR A 40 -20.57 -21.16 -7.76
CA THR A 40 -20.43 -19.71 -7.62
C THR A 40 -21.32 -18.92 -8.58
N GLY A 41 -21.97 -19.57 -9.56
CA GLY A 41 -22.97 -18.97 -10.44
C GLY A 41 -24.41 -19.04 -9.92
N ASP A 42 -24.65 -19.48 -8.68
CA ASP A 42 -25.98 -19.70 -8.10
C ASP A 42 -26.85 -18.43 -8.14
N SER A 43 -28.17 -18.57 -8.16
CA SER A 43 -29.10 -17.43 -8.11
C SER A 43 -29.04 -16.69 -6.77
N ASN A 44 -28.79 -17.42 -5.67
CA ASN A 44 -28.69 -16.86 -4.32
C ASN A 44 -27.35 -16.15 -4.11
N SER A 45 -27.38 -14.82 -3.92
CA SER A 45 -26.18 -14.00 -3.74
C SER A 45 -25.37 -14.34 -2.50
N ARG A 46 -26.02 -14.58 -1.35
CA ARG A 46 -25.34 -14.96 -0.10
C ARG A 46 -24.59 -16.26 -0.26
N LEU A 47 -25.21 -17.24 -0.94
CA LEU A 47 -24.58 -18.50 -1.24
C LEU A 47 -23.38 -18.33 -2.17
N ARG A 48 -23.50 -17.53 -3.24
CA ARG A 48 -22.36 -17.24 -4.13
C ARG A 48 -21.16 -16.68 -3.37
N VAL A 49 -21.38 -15.69 -2.49
CA VAL A 49 -20.31 -15.07 -1.70
C VAL A 49 -19.66 -16.10 -0.77
N ALA A 50 -20.45 -16.82 0.03
CA ALA A 50 -19.91 -17.84 0.94
C ALA A 50 -19.09 -18.93 0.21
N ILE A 51 -19.51 -19.31 -1.00
CA ILE A 51 -18.78 -20.27 -1.83
C ILE A 51 -17.47 -19.67 -2.35
N SER A 52 -17.51 -18.45 -2.87
CA SER A 52 -16.32 -17.75 -3.35
C SER A 52 -15.28 -17.62 -2.24
N ASP A 53 -15.70 -17.22 -1.03
CA ASP A 53 -14.80 -17.07 0.12
C ASP A 53 -14.18 -18.41 0.53
N ALA A 54 -15.00 -19.47 0.60
CA ALA A 54 -14.49 -20.81 0.90
C ALA A 54 -13.50 -21.31 -0.16
N VAL A 55 -13.74 -21.04 -1.45
CA VAL A 55 -12.80 -21.39 -2.53
C VAL A 55 -11.49 -20.63 -2.39
N ILE A 56 -11.53 -19.33 -2.10
CA ILE A 56 -10.34 -18.50 -1.91
C ILE A 56 -9.53 -19.07 -0.73
N GLU A 57 -10.17 -19.28 0.41
CA GLU A 57 -9.53 -19.83 1.62
C GLU A 57 -8.86 -21.19 1.37
N ILE A 58 -9.59 -22.13 0.75
CA ILE A 58 -9.06 -23.46 0.40
C ILE A 58 -7.83 -23.33 -0.50
N SER A 59 -7.84 -22.39 -1.44
CA SER A 59 -6.76 -22.25 -2.42
C SER A 59 -5.48 -21.66 -1.83
N LEU A 60 -5.59 -21.01 -0.67
CA LEU A 60 -4.44 -20.47 0.07
C LEU A 60 -3.81 -21.49 1.02
N PHE A 61 -4.38 -22.70 1.15
CA PHE A 61 -3.76 -23.75 1.94
C PHE A 61 -2.36 -24.10 1.41
N PRO A 62 -1.35 -24.33 2.26
CA PRO A 62 0.05 -24.45 1.84
C PRO A 62 0.29 -25.44 0.70
N VAL A 63 -0.36 -26.61 0.73
CA VAL A 63 -0.21 -27.64 -0.29
C VAL A 63 -0.81 -27.19 -1.64
N LEU A 64 -1.98 -26.56 -1.62
CA LEU A 64 -2.68 -26.13 -2.83
C LEU A 64 -2.08 -24.85 -3.42
N LYS A 65 -1.61 -23.93 -2.57
CA LYS A 65 -0.86 -22.74 -2.97
C LYS A 65 0.37 -23.10 -3.81
N ILE A 66 1.09 -24.15 -3.43
CA ILE A 66 2.28 -24.59 -4.18
C ILE A 66 1.89 -25.33 -5.47
N ILE A 67 0.80 -26.12 -5.42
CA ILE A 67 0.32 -26.90 -6.57
C ILE A 67 -0.22 -25.99 -7.69
N GLY A 68 -0.94 -24.92 -7.35
CA GLY A 68 -1.38 -23.93 -8.34
C GLY A 68 -2.50 -24.37 -9.26
N THR A 69 -3.35 -25.31 -8.86
CA THR A 69 -4.40 -25.85 -9.73
C THR A 69 -5.55 -24.89 -10.00
N LEU A 70 -5.89 -24.01 -9.06
CA LEU A 70 -7.07 -23.17 -9.20
C LEU A 70 -7.03 -22.21 -10.41
N PRO A 71 -5.92 -21.50 -10.69
CA PRO A 71 -5.78 -20.68 -11.90
C PRO A 71 -6.21 -21.40 -13.19
N ASP A 72 -5.69 -22.61 -13.43
CA ASP A 72 -6.00 -23.39 -14.62
C ASP A 72 -7.47 -23.80 -14.67
N ILE A 73 -8.07 -24.16 -13.53
CA ILE A 73 -9.49 -24.53 -13.45
C ILE A 73 -10.36 -23.33 -13.81
N ILE A 74 -10.04 -22.14 -13.30
CA ILE A 74 -10.78 -20.91 -13.60
C ILE A 74 -10.69 -20.59 -15.09
N VAL A 75 -9.48 -20.62 -15.68
CA VAL A 75 -9.27 -20.35 -17.10
C VAL A 75 -10.05 -21.35 -17.96
N LYS A 76 -9.96 -22.65 -17.66
CA LYS A 76 -10.73 -23.70 -18.35
C LYS A 76 -12.24 -23.47 -18.23
N LEU A 77 -12.73 -23.10 -17.05
CA LEU A 77 -14.15 -22.88 -16.78
C LEU A 77 -14.71 -21.70 -17.57
N VAL A 78 -13.97 -20.59 -17.60
CA VAL A 78 -14.38 -19.37 -18.30
C VAL A 78 -14.31 -19.55 -19.82
N LYS A 79 -13.24 -20.14 -20.36
CA LYS A 79 -13.04 -20.28 -21.81
C LYS A 79 -13.89 -21.37 -22.47
N LYS A 80 -14.22 -22.47 -21.78
CA LYS A 80 -14.93 -23.61 -22.42
C LYS A 80 -16.41 -23.38 -22.72
N LYS A 81 -17.07 -22.42 -22.07
CA LYS A 81 -18.54 -22.28 -22.13
C LYS A 81 -18.97 -21.13 -23.03
N LYS A 82 -19.56 -21.45 -24.18
CA LYS A 82 -20.14 -20.47 -25.13
C LYS A 82 -21.13 -19.48 -24.49
N ASN A 83 -21.87 -19.91 -23.48
CA ASN A 83 -22.86 -19.08 -22.76
C ASN A 83 -22.66 -19.19 -21.24
N LEU A 84 -21.56 -18.66 -20.73
CA LEU A 84 -21.33 -18.58 -19.28
C LEU A 84 -22.31 -17.55 -18.66
N SER A 85 -22.98 -17.93 -17.58
CA SER A 85 -23.81 -16.98 -16.81
C SER A 85 -22.96 -15.80 -16.33
N TRP A 86 -23.46 -14.58 -16.52
CA TRP A 86 -22.78 -13.36 -16.06
C TRP A 86 -22.45 -13.41 -14.56
N ARG A 87 -23.30 -14.07 -13.74
CA ARG A 87 -23.06 -14.25 -12.30
C ARG A 87 -21.85 -15.12 -12.03
N LEU A 88 -21.71 -16.21 -12.81
CA LEU A 88 -20.57 -17.11 -12.71
C LEU A 88 -19.30 -16.38 -13.11
N LEU A 89 -19.31 -15.68 -14.26
CA LEU A 89 -18.17 -14.88 -14.71
C LEU A 89 -17.75 -13.83 -13.67
N LYS A 90 -18.72 -13.08 -13.13
CA LYS A 90 -18.47 -12.10 -12.06
C LYS A 90 -17.80 -12.74 -10.84
N SER A 91 -18.30 -13.89 -10.38
CA SER A 91 -17.69 -14.60 -9.26
C SER A 91 -16.28 -15.10 -9.58
N GLN A 92 -16.03 -15.56 -10.80
CA GLN A 92 -14.68 -15.96 -11.22
C GLN A 92 -13.71 -14.77 -11.20
N LEU A 93 -14.12 -13.61 -11.73
CA LEU A 93 -13.31 -12.39 -11.74
C LEU A 93 -12.95 -11.93 -10.32
N LYS A 94 -13.90 -11.99 -9.37
CA LYS A 94 -13.64 -11.66 -7.97
C LYS A 94 -12.71 -12.64 -7.27
N ILE A 95 -12.81 -13.93 -7.59
CA ILE A 95 -11.88 -14.95 -7.08
C ILE A 95 -10.49 -14.70 -7.67
N MET A 96 -10.39 -14.40 -8.98
CA MET A 96 -9.13 -14.05 -9.63
C MET A 96 -8.47 -12.83 -8.96
N GLU A 97 -9.22 -11.75 -8.76
CA GLU A 97 -8.76 -10.54 -8.06
C GLU A 97 -8.20 -10.88 -6.67
N ALA A 98 -8.95 -11.63 -5.85
CA ALA A 98 -8.51 -12.03 -4.51
C ALA A 98 -7.24 -12.89 -4.53
N LEU A 99 -7.11 -13.80 -5.51
CA LEU A 99 -5.91 -14.63 -5.65
C LEU A 99 -4.71 -13.83 -6.13
N ILE A 100 -4.88 -12.90 -7.08
CA ILE A 100 -3.81 -11.99 -7.51
C ILE A 100 -3.31 -11.19 -6.32
N LYS A 101 -4.22 -10.64 -5.50
CA LYS A 101 -3.87 -9.91 -4.29
C LYS A 101 -3.10 -10.75 -3.26
N SER A 102 -3.46 -12.03 -3.12
CA SER A 102 -2.89 -12.92 -2.09
C SER A 102 -1.62 -13.64 -2.52
N LEU A 103 -1.49 -13.94 -3.82
CA LEU A 103 -0.42 -14.78 -4.39
C LEU A 103 0.52 -14.00 -5.31
N GLY A 104 0.12 -12.83 -5.79
CA GLY A 104 0.78 -12.09 -6.85
C GLY A 104 0.49 -12.64 -8.25
N LEU A 105 1.16 -12.05 -9.24
CA LEU A 105 1.09 -12.42 -10.65
C LEU A 105 2.43 -13.03 -11.10
N ASN A 106 2.38 -14.04 -11.97
CA ASN A 106 3.55 -14.80 -12.43
C ASN A 106 4.37 -15.47 -11.31
N THR A 107 3.71 -15.79 -10.20
CA THR A 107 4.31 -16.52 -9.07
C THR A 107 4.02 -18.01 -9.16
N SER A 108 4.77 -18.81 -8.40
CA SER A 108 4.51 -20.25 -8.28
C SER A 108 3.12 -20.50 -7.69
N GLY A 109 2.25 -21.09 -8.49
CA GLY A 109 0.86 -21.39 -8.15
C GLY A 109 -0.13 -20.24 -8.23
N GLY A 110 0.33 -19.06 -8.66
CA GLY A 110 -0.52 -17.93 -9.03
C GLY A 110 -0.94 -17.96 -10.50
N PHE A 111 -1.64 -16.91 -10.94
CA PHE A 111 -1.97 -16.74 -12.35
C PHE A 111 -0.79 -16.19 -13.15
N SER A 112 -0.69 -16.58 -14.43
CA SER A 112 0.15 -15.86 -15.38
C SER A 112 -0.55 -14.60 -15.92
N THR A 113 0.24 -13.61 -16.34
CA THR A 113 -0.29 -12.41 -17.02
C THR A 113 -1.16 -12.78 -18.21
N GLU A 114 -0.72 -13.72 -19.04
CA GLU A 114 -1.45 -14.15 -20.24
C GLU A 114 -2.81 -14.77 -19.88
N GLN A 115 -2.86 -15.60 -18.83
CA GLN A 115 -4.11 -16.19 -18.36
C GLN A 115 -5.11 -15.12 -17.92
N VAL A 116 -4.67 -14.18 -17.08
CA VAL A 116 -5.52 -13.09 -16.59
C VAL A 116 -5.99 -12.22 -17.74
N MET A 117 -5.08 -11.74 -18.58
CA MET A 117 -5.42 -10.81 -19.66
C MET A 117 -6.30 -11.47 -20.73
N SER A 118 -6.12 -12.76 -21.01
CA SER A 118 -6.99 -13.48 -21.94
C SER A 118 -8.46 -13.57 -21.49
N ILE A 119 -8.74 -13.37 -20.20
CA ILE A 119 -10.11 -13.29 -19.65
C ILE A 119 -10.56 -11.83 -19.60
N LEU A 120 -9.70 -10.92 -19.14
CA LEU A 120 -10.04 -9.51 -18.92
C LEU A 120 -10.33 -8.75 -20.20
N THR A 121 -9.57 -8.98 -21.28
CA THR A 121 -9.80 -8.29 -22.56
C THR A 121 -11.21 -8.53 -23.11
N VAL A 122 -11.76 -9.72 -22.89
CA VAL A 122 -13.15 -10.06 -23.26
C VAL A 122 -14.15 -9.54 -22.23
N SER A 123 -13.82 -9.63 -20.93
CA SER A 123 -14.77 -9.35 -19.85
C SER A 123 -14.97 -7.85 -19.59
N LEU A 124 -13.97 -7.02 -19.91
CA LEU A 124 -14.07 -5.55 -19.84
C LEU A 124 -15.14 -5.00 -20.78
N GLU A 125 -15.36 -5.64 -21.94
CA GLU A 125 -16.37 -5.25 -22.92
C GLU A 125 -17.71 -6.00 -22.76
N HIS A 126 -17.87 -6.76 -21.68
CA HIS A 126 -19.07 -7.59 -21.49
C HIS A 126 -20.36 -6.75 -21.38
N PRO A 127 -21.51 -7.20 -21.92
CA PRO A 127 -22.76 -6.42 -21.91
C PRO A 127 -23.31 -6.14 -20.50
N ASN A 128 -23.09 -7.04 -19.55
CA ASN A 128 -23.50 -6.85 -18.15
C ASN A 128 -22.54 -5.92 -17.39
N ASN A 129 -23.08 -4.86 -16.78
CA ASN A 129 -22.29 -3.86 -16.05
C ASN A 129 -21.50 -4.43 -14.86
N GLU A 130 -22.11 -5.35 -14.08
CA GLU A 130 -21.44 -5.90 -12.91
C GLU A 130 -20.22 -6.77 -13.27
N VAL A 131 -20.22 -7.35 -14.47
CA VAL A 131 -19.04 -8.06 -15.00
C VAL A 131 -17.95 -7.06 -15.36
N ARG A 132 -18.28 -5.99 -16.07
CA ARG A 132 -17.29 -4.95 -16.44
C ARG A 132 -16.64 -4.31 -15.22
N GLU A 133 -17.43 -4.00 -14.18
CA GLU A 133 -16.91 -3.46 -12.92
C GLU A 133 -15.96 -4.44 -12.22
N ALA A 134 -16.33 -5.72 -12.15
CA ALA A 134 -15.47 -6.75 -11.57
C ALA A 134 -14.19 -6.95 -12.40
N SER A 135 -14.28 -6.90 -13.74
CA SER A 135 -13.12 -6.97 -14.63
C SER A 135 -12.20 -5.77 -14.45
N LEU A 136 -12.75 -4.58 -14.29
CA LEU A 136 -11.98 -3.36 -14.07
C LEU A 136 -11.23 -3.42 -12.74
N SER A 137 -11.90 -3.86 -11.66
CA SER A 137 -11.26 -4.06 -10.35
C SER A 137 -10.09 -5.05 -10.45
N CYS A 138 -10.34 -6.22 -11.03
CA CYS A 138 -9.32 -7.25 -11.24
C CYS A 138 -8.17 -6.78 -12.15
N PHE A 139 -8.45 -5.96 -13.16
CA PHE A 139 -7.43 -5.37 -14.04
C PHE A 139 -6.47 -4.47 -13.26
N PHE A 140 -6.99 -3.56 -12.43
CA PHE A 140 -6.15 -2.67 -11.63
C PHE A 140 -5.38 -3.42 -10.55
N GLU A 141 -5.97 -4.47 -9.97
CA GLU A 141 -5.23 -5.36 -9.06
C GLU A 141 -4.04 -6.02 -9.79
N ALA A 142 -4.23 -6.51 -11.01
CA ALA A 142 -3.12 -7.04 -11.82
C ALA A 142 -2.10 -5.96 -12.21
N TYR A 143 -2.55 -4.73 -12.49
CA TYR A 143 -1.69 -3.60 -12.87
C TYR A 143 -0.71 -3.22 -11.76
N HIS A 144 -1.08 -3.42 -10.50
CA HIS A 144 -0.17 -3.22 -9.36
C HIS A 144 1.07 -4.11 -9.40
N TYR A 145 1.01 -5.27 -10.06
CA TYR A 145 2.14 -6.20 -10.18
C TYR A 145 2.89 -6.06 -11.50
N VAL A 146 2.18 -5.88 -12.61
CA VAL A 146 2.79 -5.84 -13.95
C VAL A 146 2.20 -4.67 -14.74
N LYS A 147 2.94 -3.57 -14.87
CA LYS A 147 2.49 -2.38 -15.64
C LYS A 147 2.31 -2.67 -17.13
N ASP A 148 3.09 -3.60 -17.66
CA ASP A 148 3.08 -3.94 -19.08
C ASP A 148 1.76 -4.59 -19.55
N ILE A 149 0.84 -4.93 -18.65
CA ILE A 149 -0.51 -5.39 -19.05
C ILE A 149 -1.29 -4.32 -19.83
N ARG A 150 -0.84 -3.05 -19.79
CA ARG A 150 -1.34 -1.97 -20.66
C ARG A 150 -1.21 -2.31 -22.15
N SER A 151 -0.22 -3.13 -22.54
CA SER A 151 -0.02 -3.55 -23.94
C SER A 151 -1.17 -4.41 -24.48
N TYR A 152 -1.98 -5.02 -23.61
CA TYR A 152 -3.16 -5.80 -23.99
C TYR A 152 -4.40 -4.93 -24.24
N LEU A 153 -4.35 -3.63 -23.93
CA LEU A 153 -5.41 -2.68 -24.24
C LEU A 153 -5.18 -2.05 -25.62
N PRO A 154 -6.22 -1.48 -26.25
CA PRO A 154 -6.04 -0.62 -27.42
C PRO A 154 -5.03 0.50 -27.13
N PRO A 155 -4.29 1.00 -28.14
CA PRO A 155 -3.37 2.11 -27.95
C PRO A 155 -4.10 3.36 -27.43
N ASP A 156 -3.50 4.05 -26.48
CA ASP A 156 -4.02 5.30 -25.93
C ASP A 156 -3.85 6.42 -26.95
N ASN A 157 -4.93 6.75 -27.65
CA ASN A 157 -4.96 7.77 -28.69
C ASN A 157 -6.38 8.39 -28.77
N PRO A 158 -6.55 9.52 -29.48
CA PRO A 158 -7.84 10.20 -29.58
C PRO A 158 -8.99 9.35 -30.12
N SER A 159 -8.72 8.31 -30.91
CA SER A 159 -9.74 7.42 -31.44
C SER A 159 -10.21 6.42 -30.36
N SER A 160 -9.30 5.78 -29.64
CA SER A 160 -9.63 4.86 -28.54
C SER A 160 -10.33 5.57 -27.39
N ARG A 161 -9.94 6.82 -27.09
CA ARG A 161 -10.57 7.66 -26.06
C ARG A 161 -12.00 8.11 -26.38
N LYS A 162 -12.49 7.92 -27.61
CA LYS A 162 -13.92 8.13 -27.92
C LYS A 162 -14.81 7.09 -27.23
N ASN A 163 -14.26 5.92 -26.88
CA ASN A 163 -15.00 4.92 -26.11
C ASN A 163 -14.94 5.29 -24.61
N PRO A 164 -16.09 5.52 -23.95
CA PRO A 164 -16.14 5.92 -22.54
C PRO A 164 -15.45 4.95 -21.58
N LEU A 165 -15.47 3.64 -21.88
CA LEU A 165 -14.80 2.62 -21.07
C LEU A 165 -13.28 2.82 -21.09
N TYR A 166 -12.69 2.91 -22.29
CA TYR A 166 -11.25 3.06 -22.44
C TYR A 166 -10.77 4.42 -21.97
N ASN A 167 -11.55 5.50 -22.19
CA ASN A 167 -11.24 6.80 -21.62
C ASN A 167 -11.12 6.72 -20.09
N LYS A 168 -12.10 6.11 -19.42
CA LYS A 168 -12.07 5.90 -17.97
C LYS A 168 -10.88 5.06 -17.53
N ILE A 169 -10.55 3.98 -18.25
CA ILE A 169 -9.40 3.12 -17.94
C ILE A 169 -8.10 3.92 -18.02
N PHE A 170 -7.89 4.69 -19.09
CA PHE A 170 -6.67 5.47 -19.27
C PHE A 170 -6.51 6.56 -18.20
N ASP A 171 -7.59 7.29 -17.87
CA ASP A 171 -7.57 8.28 -16.80
C ASP A 171 -7.27 7.65 -15.42
N MET A 172 -7.76 6.42 -15.18
CA MET A 172 -7.45 5.68 -13.95
C MET A 172 -6.02 5.14 -13.92
N LEU A 173 -5.46 4.74 -15.06
CA LEU A 173 -4.06 4.31 -15.18
C LEU A 173 -3.10 5.45 -14.89
N GLU A 174 -3.35 6.64 -15.45
CA GLU A 174 -2.55 7.85 -15.21
C GLU A 174 -2.50 8.19 -13.70
N LYS A 175 -3.67 8.22 -13.04
CA LYS A 175 -3.75 8.44 -11.58
C LYS A 175 -3.04 7.35 -10.77
N ALA A 176 -3.10 6.10 -11.23
CA ALA A 176 -2.42 5.01 -10.54
C ALA A 176 -0.89 5.16 -10.63
N ASP A 177 -0.37 5.57 -11.79
CA ASP A 177 1.07 5.84 -11.95
C ASP A 177 1.53 7.02 -11.09
N GLU A 178 0.79 8.14 -11.11
CA GLU A 178 1.07 9.30 -10.24
C GLU A 178 1.11 8.91 -8.75
N SER A 179 0.14 8.11 -8.28
CA SER A 179 0.12 7.66 -6.88
C SER A 179 1.30 6.75 -6.54
N LEU A 180 1.77 5.92 -7.47
CA LEU A 180 2.90 5.02 -7.24
C LEU A 180 4.22 5.80 -7.18
N GLU A 181 4.41 6.77 -8.06
CA GLU A 181 5.56 7.68 -8.04
C GLU A 181 5.62 8.46 -6.72
N MET A 182 4.48 8.98 -6.27
CA MET A 182 4.38 9.66 -4.97
C MET A 182 4.76 8.73 -3.81
N LYS A 183 4.26 7.47 -3.79
CA LYS A 183 4.62 6.49 -2.75
C LYS A 183 6.10 6.09 -2.78
N GLN A 184 6.70 5.99 -3.97
CA GLN A 184 8.13 5.69 -4.10
C GLN A 184 8.99 6.85 -3.61
N ASN A 185 8.65 8.09 -3.98
CA ASN A 185 9.34 9.28 -3.50
C ASN A 185 9.25 9.37 -1.97
N VAL A 186 8.06 9.14 -1.39
CA VAL A 186 7.91 9.10 0.07
C VAL A 186 8.81 8.04 0.70
N LYS A 187 8.87 6.82 0.16
CA LYS A 187 9.75 5.74 0.66
C LYS A 187 11.24 6.10 0.66
N VAL A 188 11.69 6.86 -0.32
CA VAL A 188 13.08 7.34 -0.37
C VAL A 188 13.30 8.36 0.75
N LEU A 189 12.41 9.34 0.87
CA LEU A 189 12.47 10.40 1.87
C LEU A 189 12.37 9.84 3.31
N THR A 190 11.62 8.76 3.53
CA THR A 190 11.46 8.13 4.85
C THR A 190 12.65 7.27 5.26
N LYS A 191 13.29 6.55 4.32
CA LYS A 191 14.52 5.81 4.61
C LYS A 191 15.67 6.73 5.04
N GLU A 192 15.76 7.90 4.43
CA GLU A 192 16.74 8.93 4.81
C GLU A 192 16.42 9.55 6.18
N ALA A 193 15.15 9.73 6.53
CA ALA A 193 14.75 10.19 7.86
C ALA A 193 15.15 9.19 8.96
N ILE A 194 14.91 7.89 8.72
CA ILE A 194 15.23 6.82 9.69
C ILE A 194 16.74 6.68 9.90
N SER A 195 17.56 6.87 8.85
CA SER A 195 19.03 6.79 8.98
C SER A 195 19.63 7.93 9.80
N GLN A 196 18.91 9.05 9.95
CA GLN A 196 19.33 10.23 10.70
C GLN A 196 18.86 10.24 12.17
N CYS A 197 18.11 9.22 12.61
CA CYS A 197 17.66 9.09 14.00
C CYS A 197 18.82 8.93 15.00
N SER A 198 18.80 9.72 16.07
CA SER A 198 19.70 9.51 17.20
C SER A 198 19.29 8.29 18.05
N GLY A 199 19.91 7.15 17.77
CA GLY A 199 20.35 6.12 18.73
C GLY A 199 19.35 5.30 19.58
N ALA A 200 18.15 5.75 19.92
CA ALA A 200 17.39 5.11 21.01
C ALA A 200 16.42 3.98 20.58
N VAL A 201 15.97 3.95 19.32
CA VAL A 201 14.87 3.03 18.91
C VAL A 201 15.37 1.71 18.31
N LYS A 202 16.69 1.57 18.08
CA LYS A 202 17.28 0.33 17.57
C LYS A 202 17.24 -0.82 18.59
N ALA A 203 16.92 -0.53 19.85
CA ALA A 203 16.97 -1.48 20.97
C ALA A 203 15.62 -2.11 21.37
N LEU A 204 14.48 -1.65 20.82
CA LEU A 204 13.16 -2.21 21.16
C LEU A 204 12.77 -3.44 20.30
N SER A 205 13.66 -3.90 19.42
CA SER A 205 13.44 -4.98 18.46
C SER A 205 13.76 -6.38 18.99
N ILE A 206 13.86 -6.57 20.32
CA ILE A 206 14.05 -7.88 20.93
C ILE A 206 12.73 -8.36 21.54
N GLY A 207 11.98 -9.18 20.78
CA GLY A 207 11.08 -10.17 21.37
C GLY A 207 9.56 -10.03 21.19
N LEU A 208 9.04 -9.27 20.23
CA LEU A 208 7.61 -9.26 19.88
C LEU A 208 7.38 -9.56 18.40
N GLU A 209 6.29 -10.28 18.10
CA GLU A 209 5.94 -10.81 16.78
C GLU A 209 5.98 -9.75 15.65
N ASP A 210 6.57 -10.15 14.52
CA ASP A 210 7.04 -9.30 13.39
C ASP A 210 6.01 -8.32 12.80
N GLU A 211 4.70 -8.54 12.99
CA GLU A 211 3.66 -7.72 12.37
C GLU A 211 3.28 -6.47 13.18
N TYR A 212 3.53 -6.46 14.50
CA TYR A 212 3.16 -5.33 15.37
C TYR A 212 4.25 -4.25 15.41
N ILE A 213 5.53 -4.66 15.38
CA ILE A 213 6.67 -3.73 15.33
C ILE A 213 6.72 -2.99 13.98
N SER A 214 6.30 -3.63 12.88
CA SER A 214 6.33 -3.01 11.55
C SER A 214 5.33 -1.85 11.38
N LYS A 215 4.42 -1.63 12.33
CA LYS A 215 3.36 -0.61 12.27
C LYS A 215 3.56 0.53 13.26
N MET A 216 4.55 0.44 14.16
CA MET A 216 4.80 1.49 15.15
C MET A 216 5.79 2.53 14.61
N CYS A 217 5.40 3.81 14.68
CA CYS A 217 6.27 4.91 14.30
C CYS A 217 7.39 5.08 15.32
N VAL A 218 8.65 5.02 14.85
CA VAL A 218 9.83 5.13 15.72
C VAL A 218 10.02 6.52 16.33
N PHE A 219 9.44 7.56 15.74
CA PHE A 219 9.60 8.94 16.22
C PHE A 219 8.53 9.35 17.23
N CYS A 220 7.29 8.93 16.99
CA CYS A 220 6.13 9.45 17.72
C CYS A 220 5.41 8.38 18.56
N GLY A 221 5.76 7.10 18.36
CA GLY A 221 5.19 5.95 19.08
C GLY A 221 3.79 5.53 18.63
N ASN A 222 3.15 6.24 17.71
CA ASN A 222 1.81 5.87 17.23
C ASN A 222 1.85 4.64 16.33
N SER A 223 0.84 3.78 16.43
CA SER A 223 0.63 2.66 15.51
C SER A 223 -0.14 3.11 14.27
N GLU A 224 0.35 2.75 13.09
CA GLU A 224 -0.15 3.19 11.79
C GLU A 224 -0.08 2.05 10.76
N ASN A 225 -1.07 1.98 9.88
CA ASN A 225 -1.10 0.92 8.85
C ASN A 225 -0.12 1.20 7.68
N ASP A 226 0.12 2.48 7.39
CA ASP A 226 1.05 2.94 6.34
C ASP A 226 2.03 3.95 6.95
N LEU A 227 3.16 3.43 7.46
CA LEU A 227 4.18 4.24 8.11
C LEU A 227 4.80 5.28 7.18
N ASP A 228 4.90 4.99 5.88
CA ASP A 228 5.46 5.92 4.91
C ASP A 228 4.58 7.18 4.79
N ILE A 229 3.26 6.99 4.66
CA ILE A 229 2.31 8.10 4.68
C ILE A 229 2.34 8.84 6.02
N HIS A 230 2.43 8.10 7.13
CA HIS A 230 2.50 8.71 8.46
C HIS A 230 3.73 9.62 8.58
N TYR A 231 4.93 9.15 8.24
CA TYR A 231 6.15 9.94 8.33
C TYR A 231 6.08 11.23 7.50
N TRP A 232 5.44 11.17 6.34
CA TRP A 232 5.31 12.31 5.43
C TRP A 232 4.24 13.32 5.86
N LYS A 233 3.05 12.85 6.26
CA LYS A 233 1.87 13.72 6.44
C LYS A 233 1.40 13.87 7.88
N SER A 234 1.50 12.82 8.69
CA SER A 234 0.71 12.69 9.92
C SER A 234 1.55 12.57 11.20
N CYS A 235 2.86 12.38 11.08
CA CYS A 235 3.76 12.32 12.22
C CYS A 235 3.95 13.71 12.82
N PHE A 236 3.65 13.87 14.12
CA PHE A 236 3.81 15.16 14.80
C PHE A 236 5.28 15.54 15.05
N MET A 237 6.20 14.58 14.99
CA MET A 237 7.64 14.80 15.18
C MET A 237 8.38 15.15 13.88
N LEU A 238 7.77 14.84 12.73
CA LEU A 238 8.41 14.98 11.42
C LEU A 238 7.70 16.00 10.54
N LYS A 239 8.47 16.64 9.65
CA LYS A 239 7.94 17.47 8.56
C LYS A 239 8.84 17.35 7.33
N PRO A 240 8.30 17.39 6.11
CA PRO A 240 9.09 17.61 4.90
C PRO A 240 9.80 18.97 4.93
N CYS A 241 11.09 19.00 4.63
CA CYS A 241 11.83 20.22 4.38
C CYS A 241 11.21 20.98 3.19
N ASP A 242 10.95 22.27 3.32
CA ASP A 242 10.32 23.07 2.25
C ASP A 242 11.25 23.30 1.05
N ILE A 243 12.51 22.90 1.15
CA ILE A 243 13.54 23.09 0.13
C ILE A 243 13.82 21.79 -0.62
N CYS A 244 14.32 20.77 0.07
CA CYS A 244 14.71 19.50 -0.55
C CYS A 244 13.65 18.39 -0.42
N CYS A 245 12.49 18.68 0.19
CA CYS A 245 11.41 17.72 0.45
C CYS A 245 11.77 16.54 1.39
N GLN A 246 13.01 16.43 1.87
CA GLN A 246 13.42 15.38 2.81
C GLN A 246 12.56 15.43 4.08
N VAL A 247 12.05 14.29 4.52
CA VAL A 247 11.34 14.19 5.81
C VAL A 247 12.37 14.26 6.92
N VAL A 248 12.26 15.25 7.80
CA VAL A 248 13.22 15.49 8.88
C VAL A 248 12.50 15.67 10.21
N GLU A 249 13.20 15.36 11.31
CA GLU A 249 12.73 15.71 12.65
C GLU A 249 12.65 17.22 12.79
N ILE A 250 11.53 17.70 13.33
CA ILE A 250 11.28 19.14 13.48
C ILE A 250 12.32 19.77 14.42
N CYS A 251 12.75 19.06 15.47
CA CYS A 251 13.82 19.51 16.35
C CYS A 251 15.18 19.63 15.63
N GLY A 252 15.43 18.80 14.62
CA GLY A 252 16.66 18.79 13.82
C GLY A 252 16.65 19.71 12.60
N MET A 253 15.53 20.39 12.30
CA MET A 253 15.35 21.16 11.05
C MET A 253 16.40 22.26 10.88
N ASN A 254 16.69 23.03 11.93
CA ASN A 254 17.68 24.12 11.87
C ASN A 254 19.07 23.57 11.47
N LYS A 255 19.47 22.45 12.07
CA LYS A 255 20.72 21.75 11.77
C LYS A 255 20.74 21.19 10.36
N HIS A 256 19.64 20.55 9.93
CA HIS A 256 19.49 20.04 8.56
C HIS A 256 19.76 21.15 7.53
N LEU A 257 19.15 22.32 7.70
CA LEU A 257 19.27 23.43 6.75
C LEU A 257 20.70 23.94 6.55
N VAL A 258 21.58 23.83 7.55
CA VAL A 258 22.97 24.33 7.44
C VAL A 258 24.02 23.23 7.19
N GLU A 259 23.73 21.97 7.52
CA GLU A 259 24.70 20.86 7.38
C GLU A 259 24.39 19.92 6.20
N ALA A 260 23.11 19.59 6.00
CA ALA A 260 22.67 18.47 5.16
C ALA A 260 21.81 18.86 3.96
N CYS A 261 21.08 19.99 4.03
CA CYS A 261 20.15 20.42 2.98
C CYS A 261 20.89 20.73 1.67
N GLU A 262 20.20 20.52 0.54
CA GLU A 262 20.70 20.87 -0.80
C GLU A 262 21.05 22.36 -0.91
N ASP A 263 20.30 23.22 -0.22
CA ASP A 263 20.47 24.68 -0.25
C ASP A 263 21.32 25.22 0.92
N LYS A 264 22.06 24.36 1.61
CA LYS A 264 22.80 24.73 2.84
C LYS A 264 23.75 25.93 2.71
N LYS A 265 24.27 26.19 1.52
CA LYS A 265 25.17 27.32 1.23
C LYS A 265 24.49 28.68 1.45
N ASN A 266 23.16 28.72 1.39
CA ASN A 266 22.35 29.92 1.54
C ASN A 266 21.77 30.09 2.95
N TYR A 267 22.14 29.23 3.90
CA TYR A 267 21.70 29.33 5.28
C TYR A 267 22.88 29.51 6.23
N GLN A 268 22.64 30.27 7.29
CA GLN A 268 23.58 30.45 8.38
C GLN A 268 22.85 30.39 9.72
N THR A 269 23.48 29.77 10.71
CA THR A 269 22.96 29.70 12.08
C THR A 269 23.14 31.04 12.80
N CYS A 270 22.06 31.56 13.38
CA CYS A 270 22.12 32.72 14.24
C CYS A 270 22.80 32.39 15.58
N GLY A 271 23.81 33.16 15.99
CA GLY A 271 24.52 32.94 17.26
C GLY A 271 23.71 33.28 18.52
N LYS A 272 22.55 33.92 18.38
CA LYS A 272 21.68 34.36 19.49
C LYS A 272 20.53 33.38 19.77
N CYS A 273 19.77 33.04 18.72
CA CYS A 273 18.57 32.20 18.81
C CYS A 273 18.74 30.80 18.20
N HIS A 274 19.91 30.50 17.61
CA HIS A 274 20.24 29.22 16.97
C HIS A 274 19.34 28.79 15.80
N LEU A 275 18.46 29.66 15.32
CA LEU A 275 17.71 29.43 14.08
C LEU A 275 18.64 29.43 12.88
N SER A 276 18.36 28.58 11.90
CA SER A 276 18.92 28.71 10.56
C SER A 276 18.18 29.81 9.81
N VAL A 277 18.92 30.80 9.32
CA VAL A 277 18.37 31.97 8.65
C VAL A 277 19.02 32.07 7.28
N LYS A 278 18.24 32.41 6.26
CA LYS A 278 18.78 32.64 4.92
C LYS A 278 19.80 33.77 4.94
N CYS A 279 20.89 33.61 4.19
CA CYS A 279 21.95 34.63 4.09
C CYS A 279 21.40 35.99 3.63
N THR A 280 20.35 36.01 2.79
CA THR A 280 19.68 37.23 2.32
C THR A 280 18.98 38.01 3.44
N ASP A 281 18.46 37.31 4.44
CA ASP A 281 17.59 37.87 5.47
C ASP A 281 18.33 38.03 6.81
N PHE A 282 19.58 37.55 6.87
CA PHE A 282 20.38 37.46 8.10
C PHE A 282 20.56 38.80 8.80
N ARG A 283 20.79 39.87 8.03
CA ARG A 283 20.95 41.23 8.57
C ARG A 283 19.66 41.71 9.25
N GLN A 284 18.52 41.57 8.57
CA GLN A 284 17.21 41.97 9.11
C GLN A 284 16.86 41.13 10.34
N HIS A 285 17.17 39.82 10.32
CA HIS A 285 17.00 38.95 11.47
C HIS A 285 17.80 39.44 12.68
N LEU A 286 19.08 39.78 12.53
CA LEU A 286 19.93 40.23 13.65
C LEU A 286 19.41 41.50 14.32
N GLU A 287 18.79 42.41 13.57
CA GLU A 287 18.16 43.64 14.08
C GLU A 287 16.91 43.34 14.93
N GLN A 288 16.20 42.24 14.63
CA GLN A 288 14.96 41.84 15.29
C GLN A 288 15.16 40.74 16.34
N CYS A 289 16.29 40.05 16.32
CA CYS A 289 16.60 38.92 17.19
C CYS A 289 16.89 39.39 18.62
N LYS A 290 15.89 39.22 19.49
CA LYS A 290 15.92 39.60 20.91
C LYS A 290 16.31 38.45 21.83
N ASP A 291 16.38 37.22 21.32
CA ASP A 291 16.59 36.04 22.15
C ASP A 291 18.06 35.91 22.57
N LEU A 292 18.27 35.64 23.85
CA LEU A 292 19.54 35.17 24.42
C LEU A 292 19.21 33.88 25.13
N LEU A 293 19.38 32.78 24.43
CA LEU A 293 19.00 31.45 24.91
C LEU A 293 19.99 30.96 25.97
N LYS A 294 19.46 30.25 26.96
CA LYS A 294 20.28 29.45 27.87
C LYS A 294 20.82 28.23 27.13
N SER A 295 21.83 27.57 27.70
CA SER A 295 22.49 26.41 27.08
C SER A 295 21.56 25.22 26.81
N ASP A 296 20.44 25.13 27.53
CA ASP A 296 19.42 24.08 27.40
C ASP A 296 18.19 24.53 26.59
N GLN A 297 18.25 25.69 25.94
CA GLN A 297 17.13 26.27 25.21
C GLN A 297 17.39 26.33 23.71
N VAL A 298 16.35 26.00 22.95
CA VAL A 298 16.32 26.03 21.48
C VAL A 298 15.04 26.69 21.01
N VAL A 299 15.02 27.20 19.77
CA VAL A 299 13.82 27.82 19.19
C VAL A 299 13.19 26.86 18.19
N CYS A 300 11.89 26.62 18.36
CA CYS A 300 11.11 25.82 17.43
C CYS A 300 11.09 26.49 16.05
N PRO A 301 11.49 25.79 14.97
CA PRO A 301 11.55 26.36 13.62
C PRO A 301 10.16 26.61 13.00
N LEU A 302 9.09 26.11 13.61
CA LEU A 302 7.73 26.25 13.09
C LEU A 302 6.99 27.45 13.68
N CYS A 303 7.08 27.64 15.00
CA CYS A 303 6.35 28.70 15.72
C CYS A 303 7.25 29.77 16.34
N PHE A 304 8.57 29.58 16.28
CA PHE A 304 9.57 30.46 16.87
C PHE A 304 9.49 30.63 18.40
N CYS A 305 8.77 29.72 19.09
CA CYS A 305 8.79 29.68 20.56
C CYS A 305 10.05 28.98 21.08
N VAL A 306 10.50 29.39 22.27
CA VAL A 306 11.59 28.73 23.00
C VAL A 306 11.10 27.41 23.60
N VAL A 307 11.91 26.36 23.45
CA VAL A 307 11.68 24.99 23.95
C VAL A 307 12.94 24.55 24.70
N ILE A 308 12.79 23.77 25.75
CA ILE A 308 13.92 23.14 26.44
C ILE A 308 14.37 21.95 25.57
N ASP A 309 15.67 21.85 25.27
CA ASP A 309 16.22 20.88 24.33
C ASP A 309 16.33 19.48 24.92
N ASN A 310 15.19 18.82 25.07
CA ASN A 310 15.08 17.41 25.39
C ASN A 310 13.82 16.81 24.75
N GLU A 311 13.84 15.49 24.58
CA GLU A 311 12.80 14.74 23.89
C GLU A 311 11.39 14.99 24.47
N GLN A 312 11.24 14.95 25.80
CA GLN A 312 9.94 15.11 26.45
C GLN A 312 9.32 16.48 26.19
N ASN A 313 10.12 17.55 26.24
CA ASN A 313 9.65 18.91 25.99
C ASN A 313 9.34 19.13 24.51
N TRP A 314 10.11 18.54 23.60
CA TRP A 314 9.81 18.55 22.17
C TRP A 314 8.51 17.82 21.84
N ILE A 315 8.28 16.64 22.41
CA ILE A 315 7.04 15.88 22.24
C ILE A 315 5.84 16.70 22.72
N GLU A 316 5.89 17.22 23.94
CA GLU A 316 4.79 18.03 24.51
C GLU A 316 4.55 19.29 23.65
N HIS A 317 5.62 19.98 23.27
CA HIS A 317 5.53 21.18 22.45
C HIS A 317 4.89 20.90 21.09
N LEU A 318 5.43 19.93 20.34
CA LEU A 318 5.00 19.63 18.98
C LEU A 318 3.59 19.03 18.93
N LYS A 319 3.20 18.28 19.97
CA LYS A 319 1.89 17.64 20.04
C LYS A 319 0.79 18.60 20.48
N ASN A 320 1.07 19.46 21.48
CA ASN A 320 0.02 20.20 22.20
C ASN A 320 0.21 21.72 22.21
N LEU A 321 1.42 22.25 22.02
CA LEU A 321 1.72 23.68 22.23
C LEU A 321 2.18 24.44 20.98
N CYS A 322 2.41 23.76 19.85
CA CYS A 322 2.90 24.36 18.60
C CYS A 322 1.73 24.56 17.61
N PRO A 323 1.11 25.76 17.52
CA PRO A 323 -0.07 25.96 16.69
C PRO A 323 0.14 25.61 15.21
N PRO A 324 1.27 25.97 14.57
CA PRO A 324 1.55 25.58 13.18
C PRO A 324 1.59 24.06 12.99
N ASN A 325 2.19 23.33 13.92
CA ASN A 325 2.28 21.87 13.83
C ASN A 325 0.92 21.22 14.05
N ILE A 326 0.16 21.68 15.05
CA ILE A 326 -1.21 21.22 15.31
C ILE A 326 -2.10 21.48 14.09
N PHE A 327 -1.99 22.65 13.47
CA PHE A 327 -2.76 22.97 12.27
C PHE A 327 -2.41 22.05 11.11
N ARG A 328 -1.11 21.83 10.84
CA ARG A 328 -0.63 20.89 9.82
C ARG A 328 -1.24 19.50 9.99
N LEU A 329 -1.26 18.99 11.22
CA LEU A 329 -1.78 17.66 11.54
C LEU A 329 -3.31 17.55 11.43
N LYS A 330 -4.05 18.66 11.57
CA LYS A 330 -5.50 18.69 11.36
C LYS A 330 -5.88 18.65 9.88
N VAL A 331 -5.10 19.31 9.02
CA VAL A 331 -5.34 19.33 7.56
C VAL A 331 -4.93 18.02 6.89
N ALA A 332 -4.03 17.26 7.50
CA ALA A 332 -3.54 15.99 6.98
C ALA A 332 -4.47 14.77 7.22
N LYS A 333 -5.46 14.90 8.11
CA LYS A 333 -6.46 13.86 8.45
C LYS A 333 -7.69 13.93 7.55
#